data_AF-A0A1F5GK67-F1
#
_entry.id   AF-A0A1F5GK67-F1
#
_cell.length_a   1.000
_cell.length_b   1.000
_cell.length_c   1.000
_cell.angle_alpha   90.00
_cell.angle_beta   90.00
_cell.angle_gamma   90.00
#
_symmetry.space_group_name_H-M   'P 1'
#
loop_
_entity.id
_entity.type
_entity.pdbx_description
1 polymer ?
#
loop_
_entity_poly.entity_id
_entity_poly.type
_entity_poly.pdbx_seq_one_letter_code
_entity_poly.pdbx_strand_id
1 'polypeptide(L)'
;MKTIFSIPLSLVWFVVGLISPVYAIGDPAQISDIVDILARIISFLAPGAAIAVFIMILVAGFQFLTSGGDPKGVTAARTTFTYAIIGAILVVVVWLVLTLIEAVTGVEVTVVNLPI
;
A
#
# COMPACT_ATOMS: atom_id res chain seq x y z
N MET A 1 54.83 11.27 -35.35
CA MET A 1 54.68 10.90 -33.93
C MET A 1 53.74 11.90 -33.25
N LYS A 2 52.41 11.81 -33.50
CA LYS A 2 51.43 12.85 -33.05
C LYS A 2 50.01 12.31 -32.78
N THR A 3 49.84 11.00 -32.66
CA THR A 3 48.51 10.36 -32.61
C THR A 3 48.23 9.58 -31.31
N ILE A 4 49.18 9.57 -30.36
CA ILE A 4 49.01 8.86 -29.07
C ILE A 4 48.51 9.77 -27.93
N PHE A 5 48.42 11.09 -28.15
CA PHE A 5 48.09 12.04 -27.08
C PHE A 5 46.70 12.71 -27.18
N SER A 6 45.86 12.32 -28.14
CA SER A 6 44.56 12.96 -28.40
C SER A 6 43.39 12.07 -28.01
N ILE A 7 43.46 11.43 -26.84
CA ILE A 7 42.23 10.92 -26.22
C ILE A 7 41.33 12.14 -26.03
N PRO A 8 40.13 12.19 -26.65
CA PRO A 8 39.28 13.36 -26.55
C PRO A 8 38.90 13.53 -25.09
N LEU A 9 39.02 14.74 -24.56
CA LEU A 9 38.73 15.08 -23.16
C LEU A 9 37.35 14.57 -22.69
N SER A 10 36.41 14.41 -23.64
CA SER A 10 35.09 13.79 -23.42
C SER A 10 35.14 12.31 -23.01
N LEU A 11 36.12 11.54 -23.48
CA LEU A 11 36.29 10.13 -23.12
C LEU A 11 36.78 9.99 -21.67
N VAL A 12 37.60 10.94 -21.21
CA VAL A 12 38.03 10.99 -19.80
C VAL A 12 36.83 11.28 -18.90
N TRP A 13 35.99 12.26 -19.25
CA TRP A 13 34.75 12.54 -18.51
C TRP A 13 33.74 11.39 -18.56
N PHE A 14 33.66 10.68 -19.69
CA PHE A 14 32.78 9.51 -19.84
C PHE A 14 33.23 8.34 -18.96
N VAL A 15 34.53 8.01 -18.94
CA VAL A 15 35.07 6.94 -18.08
C VAL A 15 34.94 7.30 -16.60
N VAL A 16 35.16 8.56 -16.23
CA VAL A 16 34.93 9.06 -14.85
C VAL A 16 33.46 8.89 -14.43
N GLY A 17 32.51 9.07 -15.35
CA GLY A 17 31.08 8.80 -15.11
C GLY A 17 30.73 7.31 -14.98
N LEU A 18 31.57 6.40 -15.47
CA LEU A 18 31.39 4.94 -15.34
C LEU A 18 32.01 4.36 -14.07
N ILE A 19 32.94 5.07 -13.43
CA ILE A 19 33.60 4.66 -12.18
C ILE A 19 33.08 5.43 -10.96
N SER A 20 32.03 6.25 -11.11
CA SER A 20 31.41 6.89 -9.96
C SER A 20 30.84 5.81 -9.05
N PRO A 21 31.24 5.74 -7.77
CA PRO A 21 30.52 4.91 -6.82
C PRO A 21 29.06 5.37 -6.82
N VAL A 22 28.15 4.43 -7.04
CA VAL A 22 26.72 4.66 -6.83
C VAL A 22 26.56 4.87 -5.33
N TYR A 23 26.60 6.12 -4.90
CA TYR A 23 26.19 6.48 -3.55
C TYR A 23 24.69 6.26 -3.48
N ALA A 24 24.24 5.42 -2.55
CA ALA A 24 22.86 5.48 -2.11
C ALA A 24 22.59 6.94 -1.70
N ILE A 25 21.58 7.56 -2.29
CA ILE A 25 21.08 8.88 -1.87
C ILE A 25 20.31 8.63 -0.57
N GLY A 26 21.02 8.41 0.53
CA GLY A 26 20.44 8.12 1.85
C GLY A 26 21.23 7.08 2.63
N ASP A 27 21.03 7.09 3.95
CA ASP A 27 21.54 6.08 4.88
C ASP A 27 21.20 4.65 4.38
N PRO A 28 22.04 3.64 4.70
CA PRO A 28 21.77 2.26 4.30
C PRO A 28 20.40 1.81 4.82
N ALA A 29 19.64 1.10 3.97
CA ALA A 29 18.27 0.70 4.27
C ALA A 29 18.17 -0.02 5.62
N GLN A 30 17.45 0.59 6.55
CA GLN A 30 17.19 0.06 7.87
C GLN A 30 15.95 -0.83 7.84
N ILE A 31 15.78 -1.73 8.82
CA ILE A 31 14.57 -2.57 8.91
C ILE A 31 13.31 -1.70 9.10
N SER A 32 13.45 -0.49 9.66
CA SER A 32 12.41 0.53 9.74
C SER A 32 11.90 0.97 8.37
N ASP A 33 12.74 1.06 7.34
CA ASP A 33 12.32 1.50 6.01
C ASP A 33 11.32 0.53 5.36
N ILE A 34 11.41 -0.77 5.68
CA ILE A 34 10.42 -1.77 5.26
C ILE A 34 9.06 -1.49 5.90
N VAL A 35 9.06 -1.13 7.19
CA VAL A 35 7.84 -0.79 7.93
C VAL A 35 7.22 0.48 7.34
N ASP A 36 8.03 1.48 6.98
CA ASP A 36 7.57 2.74 6.39
C ASP A 36 6.97 2.55 5.00
N ILE A 37 7.58 1.71 4.16
CA ILE A 37 7.04 1.36 2.84
C ILE A 37 5.68 0.68 3.01
N LEU A 38 5.57 -0.29 3.92
CA LEU A 38 4.31 -0.98 4.18
C LEU A 38 3.25 -0.04 4.75
N ALA A 39 3.61 0.84 5.70
CA ALA A 39 2.72 1.83 6.27
C ALA A 39 2.18 2.80 5.20
N ARG A 40 3.01 3.19 4.23
CA ARG A 40 2.63 4.08 3.13
C ARG A 40 1.70 3.39 2.13
N ILE A 41 1.95 2.11 1.84
CA ILE A 41 1.08 1.28 1.01
C ILE A 41 -0.29 1.12 1.68
N ILE A 42 -0.30 0.74 2.96
CA ILE A 42 -1.54 0.54 3.73
C ILE A 42 -2.33 1.85 3.86
N SER A 43 -1.65 2.97 4.12
CA SER A 43 -2.29 4.30 4.19
C SER A 43 -2.94 4.72 2.87
N PHE A 44 -2.40 4.26 1.74
CA PHE A 44 -3.01 4.49 0.43
C PHE A 44 -4.16 3.51 0.15
N LEU A 45 -4.02 2.24 0.52
CA LEU A 45 -5.03 1.21 0.30
C LEU A 45 -6.25 1.34 1.21
N ALA A 46 -6.08 1.77 2.46
CA ALA A 46 -7.15 1.86 3.45
C ALA A 46 -8.35 2.71 2.99
N PRO A 47 -8.18 3.96 2.50
CA PRO A 47 -9.30 4.72 1.94
C PRO A 47 -9.85 4.10 0.65
N GLY A 48 -8.99 3.47 -0.17
CA GLY A 48 -9.43 2.75 -1.37
C GLY A 48 -10.33 1.55 -1.05
N ALA A 49 -10.03 0.82 0.02
CA ALA A 49 -10.83 -0.30 0.49
C ALA A 49 -12.22 0.16 0.98
N ALA A 50 -12.30 1.29 1.69
CA ALA A 50 -13.58 1.85 2.12
C ALA A 50 -14.47 2.22 0.93
N ILE A 51 -13.91 2.83 -0.12
CA ILE A 51 -14.62 3.15 -1.36
C ILE A 51 -15.07 1.86 -2.07
N ALA A 52 -14.19 0.86 -2.16
CA ALA A 52 -14.51 -0.42 -2.80
C ALA A 52 -15.67 -1.14 -2.10
N VAL A 53 -15.68 -1.16 -0.76
CA VAL A 53 -16.77 -1.70 0.05
C VAL A 53 -18.08 -0.97 -0.24
N PHE A 54 -18.05 0.36 -0.29
CA PHE A 54 -19.23 1.16 -0.61
C PHE A 54 -19.82 0.82 -1.99
N ILE A 55 -18.96 0.72 -3.02
CA ILE A 55 -19.38 0.33 -4.38
C ILE A 55 -19.95 -1.09 -4.39
N MET A 56 -19.33 -2.04 -3.71
CA MET A 56 -19.83 -3.42 -3.65
C MET A 56 -21.20 -3.51 -2.99
N ILE A 57 -21.48 -2.71 -1.96
CA ILE A 57 -22.82 -2.64 -1.33
C ILE A 57 -23.85 -2.09 -2.33
N LEU A 58 -23.51 -1.04 -3.08
CA LEU A 58 -24.40 -0.49 -4.10
C LEU A 58 -24.70 -1.52 -5.20
N VAL A 59 -23.67 -2.17 -5.75
CA VAL A 59 -23.82 -3.19 -6.78
C VAL A 59 -24.65 -4.37 -6.28
N ALA A 60 -24.39 -4.86 -5.06
CA ALA A 60 -25.18 -5.91 -4.45
C ALA A 60 -26.64 -5.50 -4.26
N GLY A 61 -26.91 -4.26 -3.84
CA GLY A 61 -28.26 -3.71 -3.69
C GLY A 61 -29.00 -3.63 -5.02
N PHE A 62 -28.35 -3.09 -6.06
CA PHE A 62 -28.94 -3.05 -7.40
C PHE A 62 -29.21 -4.45 -7.94
N GLN A 63 -28.27 -5.37 -7.80
CA GLN A 63 -28.43 -6.76 -8.22
C GLN A 63 -29.58 -7.44 -7.48
N PHE A 64 -29.77 -7.17 -6.18
CA PHE A 64 -30.88 -7.71 -5.41
C PHE A 64 -32.24 -7.20 -5.94
N LEU A 65 -32.33 -5.91 -6.29
CA LEU A 65 -33.54 -5.29 -6.81
C LEU A 65 -33.87 -5.76 -8.25
N THR A 66 -32.87 -5.88 -9.13
CA THR A 66 -33.08 -6.26 -10.53
C THR A 66 -33.27 -7.76 -10.74
N SER A 67 -32.98 -8.60 -9.72
CA SER A 67 -33.13 -10.05 -9.81
C SER A 67 -34.59 -10.52 -9.92
N GLY A 68 -35.58 -9.67 -9.60
CA GLY A 68 -37.00 -9.93 -9.91
C GLY A 68 -37.61 -11.22 -9.35
N GLY A 69 -36.96 -11.89 -8.40
CA GLY A 69 -37.37 -13.19 -7.85
C GLY A 69 -36.62 -14.40 -8.40
N ASP A 70 -35.68 -14.24 -9.33
CA ASP A 70 -34.80 -15.33 -9.78
C ASP A 70 -33.85 -15.75 -8.63
N PRO A 71 -33.87 -17.02 -8.20
CA PRO A 71 -33.06 -17.48 -7.07
C PRO A 71 -31.55 -17.39 -7.31
N LYS A 72 -31.06 -17.45 -8.56
CA LYS A 72 -29.63 -17.28 -8.85
C LYS A 72 -29.18 -15.84 -8.65
N GLY A 73 -29.97 -14.89 -9.13
CA GLY A 73 -29.66 -13.46 -8.99
C GLY A 73 -29.66 -13.02 -7.52
N VAL A 74 -30.65 -13.48 -6.76
CA VAL A 74 -30.75 -13.22 -5.32
C VAL A 74 -29.60 -13.86 -4.52
N THR A 75 -29.21 -15.09 -4.87
CA THR A 75 -28.10 -15.78 -4.20
C THR A 75 -26.78 -15.06 -4.46
N ALA A 76 -26.52 -14.65 -5.70
CA ALA A 76 -25.31 -13.90 -6.05
C ALA A 76 -25.25 -12.54 -5.33
N ALA A 77 -26.37 -11.81 -5.28
CA ALA A 77 -26.46 -10.54 -4.55
C ALA A 77 -26.16 -10.72 -3.05
N ARG A 78 -26.70 -11.77 -2.42
CA ARG A 78 -26.45 -12.09 -1.00
C ARG A 78 -24.97 -12.42 -0.73
N THR A 79 -24.34 -13.18 -1.62
CA THR A 79 -22.91 -13.51 -1.50
C THR A 79 -22.05 -12.25 -1.59
N THR A 80 -22.28 -11.39 -2.58
CA THR A 80 -21.57 -10.11 -2.72
C THR A 80 -21.77 -9.22 -1.51
N PHE A 81 -23.00 -9.13 -1.00
CA PHE A 81 -23.32 -8.34 0.19
C PHE A 81 -22.60 -8.88 1.45
N THR A 82 -22.54 -10.20 1.59
CA THR A 82 -21.83 -10.85 2.70
C THR A 82 -20.34 -10.55 2.66
N TYR A 83 -19.70 -10.62 1.48
CA TYR A 83 -18.29 -10.25 1.34
C TYR A 83 -18.02 -8.79 1.63
N ALA A 84 -18.89 -7.87 1.20
CA ALA A 84 -18.77 -6.46 1.52
C ALA A 84 -18.85 -6.20 3.03
N ILE A 85 -19.78 -6.87 3.73
CA ILE A 85 -19.90 -6.79 5.20
C ILE A 85 -18.66 -7.36 5.89
N ILE A 86 -18.17 -8.52 5.46
CA ILE A 86 -16.98 -9.14 6.06
C ILE A 86 -15.78 -8.20 5.92
N GLY A 87 -15.59 -7.57 4.76
CA GLY A 87 -14.54 -6.58 4.54
C GLY A 87 -14.67 -5.37 5.48
N ALA A 88 -15.88 -4.82 5.64
CA ALA A 88 -16.14 -3.72 6.55
C ALA A 88 -15.85 -4.08 8.02
N ILE A 89 -16.34 -5.25 8.47
CA ILE A 89 -16.11 -5.74 9.83
C ILE A 89 -14.62 -5.93 10.09
N LEU A 90 -13.87 -6.48 9.13
CA LEU A 90 -12.44 -6.72 9.28
C LEU A 90 -11.68 -5.42 9.58
N VAL A 91 -12.00 -4.33 8.87
CA VAL A 91 -11.38 -3.01 9.12
C VAL A 91 -11.68 -2.51 10.54
N VAL A 92 -12.93 -2.65 10.99
CA VAL A 92 -13.34 -2.26 12.35
C VAL A 92 -12.64 -3.11 13.42
N VAL A 93 -12.52 -4.42 13.19
CA VAL A 93 -11.84 -5.34 14.11
C VAL A 93 -10.35 -5.02 14.20
N VAL A 94 -9.69 -4.73 13.08
CA VAL A 94 -8.28 -4.31 13.07
C VAL A 94 -8.10 -3.05 13.92
N TRP A 95 -8.96 -2.05 13.73
CA TRP A 95 -8.92 -0.83 14.55
C TRP A 95 -9.09 -1.14 16.05
N LEU A 96 -10.08 -1.97 16.40
CA LEU A 96 -10.31 -2.37 17.78
C LEU A 96 -9.10 -3.08 18.40
N VAL A 97 -8.46 -3.99 17.67
CA VAL A 97 -7.27 -4.70 18.13
C VAL A 97 -6.11 -3.73 18.35
N LEU A 98 -5.88 -2.77 17.45
CA LEU A 98 -4.85 -1.75 17.62
C LEU A 98 -5.11 -0.91 18.88
N THR A 99 -6.34 -0.42 19.08
CA THR A 99 -6.73 0.33 20.29
C THR A 99 -6.58 -0.50 21.58
N LEU A 100 -6.86 -1.81 21.54
CA LEU A 100 -6.65 -2.69 22.68
C LEU A 100 -5.16 -2.86 23.01
N ILE A 101 -4.31 -2.94 21.99
CA ILE A 101 -2.86 -2.98 22.17
C ILE A 101 -2.39 -1.68 22.82
N GLU A 102 -2.81 -0.53 22.31
CA GLU A 102 -2.51 0.78 22.91
C GLU A 102 -2.93 0.88 24.37
N ALA A 103 -4.13 0.41 24.70
CA ALA A 103 -4.65 0.45 26.07
C ALA A 103 -3.84 -0.42 27.03
N VAL A 104 -3.23 -1.51 26.55
CA VAL A 104 -2.45 -2.44 27.36
C VAL A 104 -0.97 -2.02 27.44
N THR A 105 -0.39 -1.49 26.37
CA THR A 105 1.03 -1.12 26.31
C THR A 105 1.30 0.35 26.65
N GLY A 106 0.28 1.22 26.60
CA GLY A 106 0.42 2.67 26.84
C GLY A 106 1.20 3.41 25.75
N VAL A 107 1.51 2.75 24.63
CA VAL A 107 2.21 3.33 23.47
C VAL A 107 1.17 3.51 22.36
N GLU A 108 1.07 4.70 21.77
CA GLU A 108 0.23 4.95 20.59
C GLU A 108 0.76 4.15 19.39
N VAL A 109 -0.04 3.20 18.90
CA VAL A 109 0.26 2.32 17.76
C VAL A 109 -0.64 2.64 16.55
N THR A 110 -1.65 3.48 16.75
CA THR A 110 -2.60 3.96 15.73
C THR A 110 -1.97 5.04 14.84
N VAL A 111 -0.94 5.73 15.33
CA VAL A 111 -0.07 6.59 14.54
C VAL A 111 1.31 5.93 14.49
N VAL A 112 1.78 5.63 13.28
CA VAL A 112 3.16 5.20 13.04
C VAL A 112 4.07 6.42 13.24
N ASN A 113 4.27 6.79 14.49
CA ASN A 113 5.26 7.78 14.92
C ASN A 113 6.13 7.09 15.97
N LEU A 114 7.01 6.21 15.49
CA LEU A 114 7.99 5.55 16.33
C LEU A 114 9.06 6.60 16.69
N PRO A 115 9.23 6.98 17.97
CA PRO A 115 10.35 7.80 18.38
C PRO A 115 11.61 6.93 18.35
N ILE A 116 12.29 6.95 17.21
CA ILE A 116 13.72 6.66 17.10
C ILE A 116 14.43 7.85 16.47
#